data_AF-A0A263BVE8-F1
#
_entry.id   AF-A0A263BVE8-F1
#
_cell.length_a   1.000
_cell.length_b   1.000
_cell.length_c   1.000
_cell.angle_alpha   90.00
_cell.angle_beta   90.00
_cell.angle_gamma   90.00
#
_symmetry.space_group_name_H-M   'P 1'
#
loop_
_entity.id
_entity.type
_entity.pdbx_description
1 polymer ?
#
loop_
_entity_poly.entity_id
_entity_poly.type
_entity_poly.pdbx_seq_one_letter_code
_entity_poly.pdbx_strand_id
1 'polypeptide(L)' 'MKVFGYQKDSEKLMELEEVTFQTDIKELDKIIKFLQVIKEQHSKVNGEVECHSHFRDWDDQWNDNSTDLIVVTTKI' A
#
# COMPACT_ATOMS: atom_id res chain seq x y z
N MET A 1 6.59 -12.61 -0.25
CA MET A 1 6.04 -11.30 0.16
C MET A 1 6.28 -11.14 1.64
N LYS A 2 6.68 -9.96 2.10
CA LYS A 2 6.66 -9.59 3.52
C LYS A 2 5.61 -8.52 3.70
N VAL A 3 4.93 -8.51 4.83
CA VAL A 3 3.99 -7.45 5.17
C VAL A 3 4.50 -6.77 6.42
N PHE A 4 4.40 -5.44 6.44
CA PHE A 4 4.88 -4.65 7.54
C PHE A 4 3.82 -3.67 7.99
N GLY A 5 3.82 -3.34 9.28
CA GLY A 5 2.90 -2.36 9.86
C GLY A 5 3.61 -1.42 10.83
N TYR A 6 3.05 -0.23 10.96
CA TYR A 6 3.37 0.74 11.99
C TYR A 6 2.16 0.87 12.91
N GLN A 7 2.37 1.02 14.22
CA GLN A 7 1.27 1.34 15.14
C GLN A 7 0.84 2.82 14.96
N LYS A 8 1.81 3.71 14.71
CA LYS A 8 1.59 5.08 14.25
C LYS A 8 2.74 5.52 13.33
N ASP A 9 2.48 6.51 12.48
CA ASP A 9 3.48 7.05 11.53
C ASP A 9 4.87 7.21 12.17
N SER A 10 5.89 6.70 11.47
CA SER A 10 7.30 6.77 11.84
C SER A 10 7.69 6.05 13.15
N GLU A 11 6.80 5.24 13.72
CA GLU A 11 7.14 4.34 14.83
C GLU A 11 7.94 3.11 14.34
N LYS A 12 8.25 2.20 15.27
CA LYS A 12 8.97 0.98 14.97
C LYS A 12 8.16 0.13 13.98
N LEU A 13 8.76 -0.14 12.82
CA LEU A 13 8.22 -1.06 11.83
C LEU A 13 8.22 -2.50 12.38
N MET A 14 7.09 -3.19 12.24
CA MET A 14 6.94 -4.59 12.61
C MET A 14 6.67 -5.44 11.37
N GLU A 15 7.35 -6.58 11.23
CA GLU A 15 6.99 -7.61 10.25
C GLU A 15 5.76 -8.37 10.75
N LEU A 16 4.72 -8.47 9.93
CA LEU A 16 3.44 -9.09 10.25
C LEU A 16 3.34 -10.45 9.55
N GLU A 17 2.87 -11.45 10.29
CA GLU A 17 2.59 -12.79 9.75
C GLU A 17 1.12 -12.95 9.30
N GLU A 18 0.22 -12.10 9.81
CA GLU A 18 -1.21 -12.08 9.46
C GLU A 18 -1.73 -10.64 9.44
N VAL A 19 -2.62 -10.31 8.49
CA VAL A 19 -3.23 -8.98 8.33
C VAL A 19 -4.72 -9.12 8.01
N THR A 20 -5.55 -8.34 8.70
CA THR A 20 -6.99 -8.21 8.44
C THR A 20 -7.30 -6.82 7.88
N PHE A 21 -8.07 -6.76 6.78
CA PHE A 21 -8.64 -5.53 6.25
C PHE A 21 -10.07 -5.38 6.77
N GLN A 22 -10.28 -4.46 7.71
CA GLN A 22 -11.62 -4.09 8.16
C GLN A 22 -12.07 -2.86 7.36
N THR A 23 -12.94 -3.09 6.38
CA THR A 23 -13.29 -2.07 5.38
C THR A 23 -14.70 -2.32 4.82
N ASP A 24 -15.31 -1.31 4.22
CA ASP A 24 -16.56 -1.48 3.46
C ASP A 24 -16.29 -1.85 1.98
N ILE A 25 -17.36 -2.14 1.23
CA ILE A 25 -17.24 -2.54 -0.19
C ILE A 25 -16.66 -1.41 -1.06
N LYS A 26 -16.97 -0.15 -0.78
CA LYS A 26 -16.50 0.99 -1.59
C LYS A 26 -15.02 1.23 -1.37
N GLU A 27 -14.57 1.17 -0.11
CA GLU A 27 -13.17 1.25 0.24
C GLU A 27 -12.39 0.05 -0.32
N LEU A 28 -12.95 -1.16 -0.27
CA LEU A 28 -12.34 -2.34 -0.89
C LEU A 28 -12.17 -2.15 -2.42
N ASP A 29 -13.16 -1.60 -3.10
CA ASP A 29 -13.06 -1.27 -4.53
C ASP A 29 -11.95 -0.25 -4.82
N LYS A 30 -11.80 0.78 -3.97
CA LYS A 30 -10.70 1.75 -4.08
C LYS A 30 -9.34 1.07 -3.91
N ILE A 31 -9.18 0.21 -2.90
CA ILE A 31 -7.94 -0.54 -2.66
C ILE A 31 -7.61 -1.43 -3.87
N ILE A 32 -8.58 -2.17 -4.39
CA ILE A 32 -8.38 -3.03 -5.58
C ILE A 32 -7.92 -2.20 -6.78
N LYS A 33 -8.59 -1.07 -7.04
CA LYS A 33 -8.23 -0.18 -8.16
C LYS A 33 -6.83 0.40 -8.00
N PHE A 34 -6.47 0.84 -6.79
CA PHE A 34 -5.12 1.29 -6.47
C PHE A 34 -4.07 0.20 -6.77
N LEU A 35 -4.27 -1.02 -6.24
CA LEU A 35 -3.34 -2.14 -6.46
C LEU A 35 -3.18 -2.49 -7.94
N GLN A 36 -4.25 -2.41 -8.73
CA GLN A 36 -4.20 -2.64 -10.17
C GLN A 36 -3.36 -1.57 -10.89
N VAL A 37 -3.58 -0.29 -10.57
CA VAL A 37 -2.82 0.84 -11.16
C VAL A 37 -1.34 0.75 -10.80
N ILE A 38 -1.03 0.51 -9.52
CA ILE A 38 0.34 0.43 -9.04
C ILE A 38 1.07 -0.76 -9.66
N LYS A 39 0.42 -1.93 -9.77
CA LYS A 39 0.98 -3.08 -10.50
C LYS A 39 1.37 -2.69 -11.92
N GLU A 40 0.48 -2.02 -12.65
CA GLU A 40 0.78 -1.57 -14.02
C GLU A 40 1.96 -0.59 -14.06
N GLN A 41 1.98 0.42 -13.17
CA GLN A 41 3.04 1.42 -13.11
C GLN A 41 4.39 0.81 -12.75
N HIS A 42 4.46 0.03 -11.67
CA HIS A 42 5.70 -0.59 -11.20
C HIS A 42 6.25 -1.61 -12.22
N SER A 43 5.38 -2.30 -12.97
CA SER A 43 5.81 -3.21 -14.04
C SER A 43 6.56 -2.50 -15.18
N LYS A 44 6.36 -1.20 -15.39
CA LYS A 44 7.03 -0.43 -16.46
C LYS A 44 8.52 -0.25 -16.21
N VAL A 45 8.96 -0.35 -14.95
CA VAL A 45 10.38 -0.27 -14.56
C VAL A 45 10.95 -1.63 -14.14
N ASN A 46 10.17 -2.71 -14.29
CA ASN A 46 10.55 -4.13 -14.28
C ASN A 46 11.74 -4.54 -13.38
N GLY A 47 11.72 -4.14 -12.10
CA GLY A 47 12.75 -4.53 -11.13
C GLY A 47 14.11 -3.82 -11.29
N GLU A 48 14.23 -2.81 -12.15
CA GLU A 48 15.43 -1.99 -12.27
C GLU A 48 15.65 -1.11 -11.04
N VAL A 49 14.54 -0.70 -10.40
CA VAL A 49 14.51 0.15 -9.20
C VAL A 49 13.48 -0.38 -8.20
N GLU A 50 13.70 -0.12 -6.92
CA GLU A 50 12.65 -0.27 -5.92
C GLU A 50 11.57 0.79 -6.18
N CYS A 51 10.33 0.34 -6.28
CA CYS A 51 9.19 1.24 -6.44
C CYS A 51 8.39 1.26 -5.14
N HIS A 52 7.91 2.45 -4.80
CA HIS A 52 7.19 2.71 -3.57
C HIS A 52 6.04 3.66 -3.87
N SER A 53 4.84 3.30 -3.47
CA SER A 53 3.62 4.10 -3.71
C SER A 53 2.68 4.01 -2.53
N HIS A 54 2.16 5.16 -2.11
CA HIS A 54 1.18 5.27 -1.03
C HIS A 54 -0.25 5.35 -1.59
N PHE A 55 -1.19 4.76 -0.86
CA PHE A 55 -2.61 4.87 -1.16
C PHE A 55 -3.15 6.27 -0.86
N ARG A 56 -2.62 6.94 0.18
CA ARG A 56 -3.00 8.33 0.51
C ARG A 56 -2.76 9.33 -0.62
N ASP A 57 -1.77 9.06 -1.48
CA ASP A 57 -1.46 9.91 -2.63
C ASP A 57 -2.50 9.76 -3.76
N TRP A 58 -3.34 8.71 -3.69
CA TRP A 58 -4.32 8.34 -4.70
C TRP A 58 -5.77 8.61 -4.28
N ASP A 59 -6.10 8.50 -2.99
CA ASP A 59 -7.46 8.74 -2.50
C ASP A 59 -7.68 10.20 -2.11
N ASP A 60 -8.38 10.96 -2.96
CA ASP A 60 -8.73 12.38 -2.72
C ASP A 60 -9.55 12.61 -1.43
N GLN A 61 -10.09 11.54 -0.82
CA GLN A 61 -10.85 11.60 0.43
C GLN A 61 -10.02 11.21 1.66
N TRP A 62 -8.75 10.87 1.47
CA TRP A 62 -7.85 10.50 2.55
C TRP A 62 -7.67 11.66 3.54
N ASN A 63 -7.53 11.33 4.83
CA ASN A 63 -7.24 12.27 5.89
C ASN A 63 -6.38 11.62 6.98
N ASP A 64 -5.93 12.40 7.97
CA ASP A 64 -5.00 11.93 9.01
C ASP A 64 -5.52 10.78 9.89
N ASN A 65 -6.83 10.47 9.87
CA ASN A 65 -7.40 9.32 10.57
C ASN A 65 -7.57 8.09 9.67
N SER A 66 -7.30 8.21 8.37
CA SER A 66 -7.37 7.11 7.41
C SER A 66 -6.12 6.24 7.49
N THR A 67 -6.29 4.93 7.36
CA THR A 67 -5.17 4.00 7.19
C THR A 67 -4.52 4.22 5.82
N ASP A 68 -3.19 4.31 5.79
CA ASP A 68 -2.44 4.30 4.54
C ASP A 68 -2.00 2.87 4.17
N LEU A 69 -2.01 2.58 2.89
CA LEU A 69 -1.53 1.31 2.33
C LEU A 69 -0.34 1.62 1.43
N ILE A 70 0.80 1.04 1.77
CA ILE A 70 2.05 1.26 1.05
C ILE A 70 2.38 0.00 0.26
N VAL A 71 2.61 0.15 -1.04
CA VAL A 71 3.04 -0.93 -1.92
C VAL A 71 4.49 -0.70 -2.31
N VAL A 72 5.33 -1.69 -1.99
CA VAL A 72 6.74 -1.72 -2.40
C VAL A 72 6.97 -2.93 -3.30
N THR A 73 7.49 -2.70 -4.50
CA THR A 73 8.02 -3.77 -5.36
C THR A 73 9.53 -3.64 -5.43
N THR A 74 10.23 -4.65 -4.93
CA THR A 74 11.70 -4.70 -4.90
C THR A 74 12.26 -5.23 -6.21
N LYS A 75 13.56 -5.03 -6.43
CA LYS A 75 14.29 -5.70 -7.51
C LYS A 75 14.21 -7.23 -7.33
N ILE A 76 14.26 -7.95 -8.44
CA ILE A 76 14.29 -9.42 -8.48
C ILE A 76 15.71 -9.89 -8.16
#